data_AF-A0A2R7KBW2-F1
#
_entry.id   AF-A0A2R7KBW2-F1
#
_cell.length_a   1.000
_cell.length_b   1.000
_cell.length_c   1.000
_cell.angle_alpha   90.00
_cell.angle_beta   90.00
_cell.angle_gamma   90.00
#
_symmetry.space_group_name_H-M   'P 1'
#
loop_
_entity.id
_entity.type
_entity.pdbx_description
1 polymer ?
#
loop_
_entity_poly.entity_id
_entity_poly.type
_entity_poly.pdbx_seq_one_letter_code
_entity_poly.pdbx_strand_id
1 'polypeptide(L)'
;MKRQYILILLFFVASFLGCKKNENLDRDIVGLGGDTWEQTALDQWLYNNFTKPYNISVKYRWDGTEYDNSKTLTPPKFEKVQPLMEVVKSCWIDAYTAEIGQDFIKRFAPKQYVLVGSLQYNSGGTVTLGEAEGGVKVTLFNVNNFDKTDRSVAKRVLKTIHHEFTHILNQTVTYQKEFPMVTPAGYTADWNNSSAFAANGFISQYAQAAPGEDYAEMVSIMLTEGKQGYEAILKANTSATAVAAIRAKEQLVVSYFKQTWGIDIYALQSRVQIALNQTAPLSPLTYLGFGKNNTALTVNPDNLPGLSADFKDVFAAAKTGLALVGGAGRILDNFNILYPAANQMVLRLNYRSSTGSALVANFTYNVTSDANGNISLVLASTDGNAGVIASGVTSLTNYLTQNKFTYKWFYSPNYASEYIGLFKTADPTSFFFGVPGN
;
A
#
# COMPACT_ATOMS: atom_id res chain seq x y z
N MET A 1 62.09 27.05 -44.85
CA MET A 1 60.92 26.28 -45.34
C MET A 1 61.10 24.75 -45.25
N LYS A 2 62.21 24.12 -45.68
CA LYS A 2 62.38 22.64 -45.61
C LYS A 2 62.34 22.01 -44.20
N ARG A 3 62.71 22.75 -43.14
CA ARG A 3 62.72 22.24 -41.74
C ARG A 3 61.33 22.21 -41.08
N GLN A 4 60.37 23.00 -41.56
CA GLN A 4 59.00 23.03 -41.02
C GLN A 4 58.13 21.90 -41.57
N TYR A 5 58.37 21.46 -42.81
CA TYR A 5 57.66 20.31 -43.38
C TYR A 5 58.04 18.97 -42.73
N ILE A 6 59.25 18.84 -42.19
CA ILE A 6 59.70 17.63 -41.48
C ILE A 6 58.99 17.48 -40.13
N LEU A 7 58.74 18.59 -39.42
CA LEU A 7 58.00 18.60 -38.15
C LEU A 7 56.50 18.33 -38.35
N ILE A 8 55.91 18.81 -39.45
CA ILE A 8 54.51 18.53 -39.79
C ILE A 8 54.33 17.06 -40.24
N LEU A 9 55.31 16.49 -40.94
CA LEU A 9 55.29 15.07 -41.33
C LEU A 9 55.48 14.14 -40.11
N LEU A 10 56.31 14.51 -39.14
CA LEU A 10 56.49 13.75 -37.89
C LEU A 10 55.22 13.77 -37.01
N PHE A 11 54.48 14.89 -37.01
CA PHE A 11 53.24 15.03 -36.26
C PHE A 11 52.08 14.23 -36.90
N PHE A 12 52.09 14.06 -38.22
CA PHE A 12 51.07 13.26 -38.93
C PHE A 12 51.28 11.74 -38.79
N VAL A 13 52.53 11.29 -38.62
CA VAL A 13 52.85 9.85 -38.41
C VAL A 13 52.57 9.41 -36.96
N ALA A 14 52.64 10.31 -35.98
CA ALA A 14 52.32 10.02 -34.58
C ALA A 14 50.81 9.79 -34.32
N SER A 15 49.94 10.23 -35.24
CA SER A 15 48.47 10.10 -35.13
C SER A 15 47.93 8.69 -35.42
N PHE A 16 48.76 7.77 -35.94
CA PHE A 16 48.35 6.41 -36.28
C PHE A 16 48.65 5.36 -35.19
N LEU A 17 49.19 5.77 -34.04
CA LEU A 17 49.23 4.93 -32.83
C LEU A 17 47.91 5.05 -32.08
N GLY A 18 46.81 4.69 -32.75
CA GLY A 18 45.56 4.41 -32.07
C GLY A 18 45.76 3.24 -31.11
N CYS A 19 45.29 3.37 -29.88
CA CYS A 19 45.14 2.24 -28.97
C CYS A 19 44.28 1.17 -29.66
N LYS A 20 44.92 0.15 -30.25
CA LYS A 20 44.25 -1.13 -30.46
C LYS A 20 43.96 -1.66 -29.06
N LYS A 21 42.74 -1.43 -28.57
CA LYS A 21 42.17 -2.34 -27.58
C LYS A 21 42.14 -3.70 -28.29
N ASN A 22 43.08 -4.57 -27.96
CA ASN A 22 42.94 -5.97 -28.30
C ASN A 22 41.72 -6.44 -27.50
N GLU A 23 40.57 -6.49 -28.16
CA GLU A 23 39.41 -7.20 -27.65
C GLU A 23 39.83 -8.66 -27.54
N ASN A 24 39.96 -9.13 -26.32
CA ASN A 24 40.24 -10.53 -26.05
C ASN A 24 38.96 -11.30 -26.35
N LEU A 25 38.87 -11.84 -27.57
CA LEU A 25 37.75 -12.61 -28.10
C LEU A 25 37.68 -14.05 -27.52
N ASP A 26 38.67 -14.47 -26.73
CA ASP A 26 38.71 -15.77 -26.04
C ASP A 26 38.01 -15.73 -24.66
N ARG A 27 37.01 -14.86 -24.49
CA ARG A 27 36.14 -14.88 -23.31
C ARG A 27 34.88 -15.65 -23.65
N ASP A 28 34.50 -16.59 -22.79
CA ASP A 28 33.19 -17.22 -22.90
C ASP A 28 32.11 -16.14 -22.95
N ILE A 29 31.30 -16.19 -24.00
CA ILE A 29 30.16 -15.29 -24.18
C ILE A 29 29.06 -15.78 -23.24
N VAL A 30 29.16 -15.38 -21.98
CA VAL A 30 28.17 -15.70 -20.95
C VAL A 30 26.83 -15.02 -21.26
N GLY A 31 25.72 -15.73 -21.03
CA GLY A 31 24.39 -15.17 -21.16
C GLY A 31 23.76 -15.31 -22.55
N LEU A 32 24.21 -16.26 -23.37
CA LEU A 32 23.54 -16.70 -24.61
C LEU A 32 22.80 -18.04 -24.46
N GLY A 33 22.63 -18.52 -23.22
CA GLY A 33 21.98 -19.79 -22.91
C GLY A 33 22.95 -20.97 -22.86
N GLY A 34 22.61 -22.01 -22.09
CA GLY A 34 23.45 -23.21 -21.91
C GLY A 34 24.56 -23.11 -20.85
N ASP A 35 24.66 -21.97 -20.16
CA ASP A 35 25.62 -21.75 -19.08
C ASP A 35 25.31 -22.64 -17.85
N THR A 36 26.34 -23.30 -17.32
CA THR A 36 26.25 -24.00 -16.02
C THR A 36 26.76 -23.12 -14.90
N TRP A 37 25.99 -23.00 -13.83
CA TRP A 37 26.32 -22.15 -12.69
C TRP A 37 26.40 -22.97 -11.41
N GLU A 38 27.37 -22.64 -10.55
CA GLU A 38 27.38 -23.18 -9.19
C GLU A 38 26.16 -22.69 -8.41
N GLN A 39 25.62 -23.58 -7.58
CA GLN A 39 24.48 -23.26 -6.74
C GLN A 39 24.91 -22.33 -5.59
N THR A 40 24.25 -21.19 -5.50
CA THR A 40 24.51 -20.16 -4.48
C THR A 40 23.51 -20.26 -3.32
N ALA A 41 23.80 -19.56 -2.21
CA ALA A 41 22.84 -19.41 -1.11
C ALA A 41 21.52 -18.77 -1.56
N LEU A 42 21.56 -17.86 -2.54
CA LEU A 42 20.36 -17.26 -3.13
C LEU A 42 19.51 -18.31 -3.87
N ASP A 43 20.13 -19.19 -4.65
CA ASP A 43 19.42 -20.27 -5.36
C ASP A 43 18.71 -21.20 -4.37
N GLN A 44 19.38 -21.56 -3.27
CA GLN A 44 18.78 -22.39 -2.24
C GLN A 44 17.64 -21.67 -1.52
N TRP A 45 17.79 -20.36 -1.26
CA TRP A 45 16.72 -19.55 -0.68
C TRP A 45 15.50 -19.47 -1.61
N LEU A 46 15.69 -19.19 -2.90
CA LEU A 46 14.63 -19.15 -3.90
C LEU A 46 13.93 -20.50 -4.04
N TYR A 47 14.70 -21.59 -4.09
CA TYR A 47 14.14 -22.95 -4.13
C TYR A 47 13.26 -23.24 -2.91
N ASN A 48 13.74 -22.96 -1.70
CA ASN A 48 13.02 -23.26 -0.47
C ASN A 48 11.76 -22.38 -0.27
N ASN A 49 11.78 -21.14 -0.76
CA ASN A 49 10.70 -20.17 -0.53
C ASN A 49 9.69 -20.08 -1.67
N PHE A 50 10.05 -20.48 -2.89
CA PHE A 50 9.20 -20.37 -4.08
C PHE A 50 8.99 -21.71 -4.78
N THR A 51 10.07 -22.36 -5.20
CA THR A 51 9.97 -23.54 -6.07
C THR A 51 9.40 -24.75 -5.32
N LYS A 52 10.00 -25.12 -4.19
CA LYS A 52 9.56 -26.26 -3.38
C LYS A 52 8.12 -26.12 -2.86
N PRO A 53 7.69 -24.99 -2.27
CA PRO A 53 6.33 -24.87 -1.74
C PRO A 53 5.24 -24.58 -2.80
N TYR A 54 5.57 -23.88 -3.89
CA TYR A 54 4.56 -23.34 -4.81
C TYR A 54 4.76 -23.70 -6.28
N ASN A 55 5.83 -24.42 -6.63
CA ASN A 55 6.23 -24.70 -8.00
C ASN A 55 6.43 -23.42 -8.84
N ILE A 56 7.03 -22.39 -8.21
CA ILE A 56 7.37 -21.11 -8.84
C ILE A 56 8.89 -21.08 -9.05
N SER A 57 9.32 -20.97 -10.30
CA SER A 57 10.72 -20.76 -10.67
C SER A 57 11.05 -19.27 -10.71
N VAL A 58 12.22 -18.86 -10.20
CA VAL A 58 12.67 -17.47 -10.25
C VAL A 58 13.97 -17.41 -11.05
N LYS A 59 13.88 -16.96 -12.29
CA LYS A 59 15.00 -16.81 -13.22
C LYS A 59 15.56 -15.39 -13.11
N TYR A 60 16.73 -15.28 -12.47
CA TYR A 60 17.48 -14.02 -12.36
C TYR A 60 18.82 -14.04 -13.09
N ARG A 61 19.33 -15.23 -13.44
CA ARG A 61 20.52 -15.35 -14.28
C ARG A 61 20.17 -14.94 -15.70
N TRP A 62 21.05 -14.14 -16.29
CA TRP A 62 20.85 -13.58 -17.61
C TRP A 62 20.84 -14.67 -18.68
N ASP A 63 19.88 -14.56 -19.59
CA ASP A 63 19.75 -15.42 -20.76
C ASP A 63 19.19 -14.56 -21.89
N GLY A 64 20.08 -14.08 -22.77
CA GLY A 64 19.73 -13.18 -23.86
C GLY A 64 18.70 -13.75 -24.84
N THR A 65 18.50 -15.07 -24.87
CA THR A 65 17.54 -15.72 -25.76
C THR A 65 16.08 -15.56 -25.31
N GLU A 66 15.85 -15.17 -24.05
CA GLU A 66 14.52 -15.02 -23.46
C GLU A 66 13.88 -13.65 -23.73
N TYR A 67 14.62 -12.72 -24.32
CA TYR A 67 14.21 -11.33 -24.42
C TYR A 67 14.09 -10.88 -25.88
N ASP A 68 13.27 -9.87 -26.11
CA ASP A 68 13.17 -9.21 -27.40
C ASP A 68 14.49 -8.50 -27.71
N ASN A 69 15.22 -9.02 -28.70
CA ASN A 69 16.51 -8.49 -29.16
C ASN A 69 16.43 -7.05 -29.70
N SER A 70 15.22 -6.51 -29.95
CA SER A 70 15.02 -5.10 -30.28
C SER A 70 15.10 -4.16 -29.08
N LYS A 71 15.13 -4.71 -27.85
CA LYS A 71 15.15 -3.95 -26.59
C LYS A 71 16.55 -3.94 -25.98
N THR A 72 16.94 -2.79 -25.42
CA THR A 72 18.17 -2.65 -24.63
C THR A 72 17.89 -3.00 -23.18
N LEU A 73 18.08 -4.26 -22.82
CA LEU A 73 17.85 -4.78 -21.47
C LEU A 73 19.17 -5.15 -20.79
N THR A 74 19.23 -4.98 -19.46
CA THR A 74 20.42 -5.32 -18.66
C THR A 74 20.12 -6.40 -17.63
N PRO A 75 21.10 -7.24 -17.25
CA PRO A 75 20.92 -8.23 -16.19
C PRO A 75 20.59 -7.59 -14.83
N PRO A 76 19.80 -8.30 -13.99
CA PRO A 76 19.55 -7.86 -12.63
C PRO A 76 20.82 -7.98 -11.77
N LYS A 77 21.04 -7.00 -10.89
CA LYS A 77 22.07 -7.02 -9.86
C LYS A 77 21.75 -8.10 -8.84
N PHE A 78 22.72 -8.98 -8.57
CA PHE A 78 22.55 -10.14 -7.68
C PHE A 78 22.01 -9.74 -6.30
N GLU A 79 22.55 -8.67 -5.71
CA GLU A 79 22.18 -8.14 -4.40
C GLU A 79 20.76 -7.54 -4.34
N LYS A 80 20.13 -7.30 -5.49
CA LYS A 80 18.76 -6.78 -5.58
C LYS A 80 17.69 -7.86 -5.72
N VAL A 81 18.09 -9.08 -6.07
CA VAL A 81 17.16 -10.20 -6.30
C VAL A 81 16.47 -10.62 -5.01
N GLN A 82 17.22 -10.95 -3.95
CA GLN A 82 16.61 -11.42 -2.70
C GLN A 82 15.68 -10.37 -2.07
N PRO A 83 16.06 -9.08 -1.93
CA PRO A 83 15.16 -8.07 -1.36
C PRO A 83 13.85 -7.90 -2.13
N LEU A 84 13.89 -7.99 -3.47
CA LEU A 84 12.69 -7.97 -4.31
C LEU A 84 11.81 -9.17 -4.01
N MET A 85 12.39 -10.37 -4.03
CA MET A 85 11.63 -11.59 -3.84
C MET A 85 11.13 -11.74 -2.39
N GLU A 86 11.78 -11.16 -1.39
CA GLU A 86 11.25 -11.06 -0.02
C GLU A 86 9.92 -10.30 0.01
N VAL A 87 9.80 -9.20 -0.74
CA VAL A 87 8.55 -8.42 -0.85
C VAL A 87 7.48 -9.20 -1.62
N VAL A 88 7.86 -9.86 -2.72
CA VAL A 88 6.95 -10.75 -3.48
C VAL A 88 6.40 -11.86 -2.59
N LYS A 89 7.26 -12.47 -1.76
CA LYS A 89 6.84 -13.49 -0.82
C LYS A 89 5.91 -12.94 0.26
N SER A 90 6.31 -11.90 0.98
CA SER A 90 5.57 -11.44 2.16
C SER A 90 4.27 -10.73 1.80
N CYS A 91 4.28 -9.87 0.77
CA CYS A 91 3.16 -8.99 0.45
C CYS A 91 2.19 -9.60 -0.57
N TRP A 92 2.58 -10.67 -1.28
CA TRP A 92 1.68 -11.38 -2.20
C TRP A 92 1.44 -12.83 -1.77
N ILE A 93 2.45 -13.69 -1.81
CA ILE A 93 2.26 -15.13 -1.54
C ILE A 93 1.72 -15.40 -0.14
N ASP A 94 2.37 -14.85 0.89
CA ASP A 94 2.03 -15.10 2.29
C ASP A 94 0.70 -14.42 2.66
N ALA A 95 0.42 -13.23 2.09
CA ALA A 95 -0.83 -12.52 2.30
C ALA A 95 -2.05 -13.33 1.78
N TYR A 96 -1.97 -13.88 0.56
CA TYR A 96 -3.02 -14.76 0.02
C TYR A 96 -3.07 -16.10 0.77
N THR A 97 -1.92 -16.70 1.09
CA THR A 97 -1.87 -17.96 1.86
C THR A 97 -2.54 -17.81 3.22
N ALA A 98 -2.38 -16.67 3.89
CA ALA A 98 -3.00 -16.40 5.19
C ALA A 98 -4.51 -16.14 5.09
N GLU A 99 -5.02 -15.78 3.91
CA GLU A 99 -6.46 -15.52 3.70
C GLU A 99 -7.22 -16.77 3.25
N ILE A 100 -6.67 -17.54 2.31
CA ILE A 100 -7.40 -18.66 1.68
C ILE A 100 -6.63 -19.99 1.66
N GLY A 101 -5.41 -20.00 2.20
CA GLY A 101 -4.55 -21.19 2.24
C GLY A 101 -3.62 -21.31 1.03
N GLN A 102 -2.56 -22.09 1.22
CA GLN A 102 -1.46 -22.24 0.26
C GLN A 102 -1.86 -22.92 -1.05
N ASP A 103 -2.89 -23.77 -1.04
CA ASP A 103 -3.28 -24.54 -2.22
C ASP A 103 -3.84 -23.66 -3.33
N PHE A 104 -4.41 -22.51 -2.97
CA PHE A 104 -4.82 -21.48 -3.90
C PHE A 104 -3.62 -20.94 -4.70
N ILE A 105 -2.51 -20.61 -4.01
CA ILE A 105 -1.28 -20.15 -4.64
C ILE A 105 -0.67 -21.25 -5.52
N LYS A 106 -0.54 -22.49 -5.01
CA LYS A 106 0.01 -23.61 -5.80
C LYS A 106 -0.73 -23.82 -7.13
N ARG A 107 -2.06 -23.66 -7.09
CA ARG A 107 -2.92 -23.86 -8.26
C ARG A 107 -2.80 -22.71 -9.27
N PHE A 108 -2.95 -21.46 -8.82
CA PHE A 108 -3.17 -20.34 -9.72
C PHE A 108 -1.98 -19.38 -9.89
N ALA A 109 -0.95 -19.45 -9.03
CA ALA A 109 0.20 -18.56 -9.18
C ALA A 109 0.95 -18.82 -10.50
N PRO A 110 1.59 -17.77 -11.07
CA PRO A 110 2.48 -17.93 -12.22
C PRO A 110 3.58 -18.94 -11.89
N LYS A 111 3.97 -19.74 -12.87
CA LYS A 111 4.99 -20.79 -12.71
C LYS A 111 6.41 -20.23 -12.78
N GLN A 112 6.58 -19.03 -13.33
CA GLN A 112 7.89 -18.43 -13.48
C GLN A 112 7.88 -16.91 -13.26
N TYR A 113 8.87 -16.43 -12.52
CA TYR A 113 9.31 -15.05 -12.53
C TYR A 113 10.60 -14.91 -13.33
N VAL A 114 10.65 -13.93 -14.22
CA VAL A 114 11.87 -13.51 -14.92
C VAL A 114 12.25 -12.11 -14.44
N LEU A 115 13.49 -11.94 -14.01
CA LEU A 115 13.96 -10.69 -13.43
C LEU A 115 14.88 -9.94 -14.38
N VAL A 116 14.56 -8.68 -14.68
CA VAL A 116 15.31 -7.82 -15.60
C VAL A 116 15.80 -6.57 -14.88
N GLY A 117 17.08 -6.25 -15.02
CA GLY A 117 17.72 -5.17 -14.28
C GLY A 117 17.27 -3.76 -14.68
N SER A 118 16.96 -3.54 -15.96
CA SER A 118 16.56 -2.25 -16.52
C SER A 118 15.06 -2.14 -16.77
N LEU A 119 14.58 -0.93 -17.04
CA LEU A 119 13.25 -0.70 -17.62
C LEU A 119 13.20 -1.21 -19.06
N GLN A 120 12.01 -1.61 -19.50
CA GLN A 120 11.72 -1.82 -20.91
C GLN A 120 10.97 -0.59 -21.45
N TYR A 121 11.51 0.03 -22.50
CA TYR A 121 10.87 1.15 -23.19
C TYR A 121 10.06 0.65 -24.40
N ASN A 122 8.83 1.14 -24.52
CA ASN A 122 7.93 0.83 -25.62
C ASN A 122 8.00 1.89 -26.71
N SER A 123 7.59 1.51 -27.92
CA SER A 123 7.33 2.44 -29.01
C SER A 123 6.24 3.41 -28.58
N GLY A 124 6.54 4.71 -28.49
CA GLY A 124 5.64 5.72 -27.93
C GLY A 124 6.05 6.28 -26.56
N GLY A 125 7.17 5.84 -25.98
CA GLY A 125 7.77 6.46 -24.79
C GLY A 125 7.22 5.99 -23.44
N THR A 126 6.27 5.06 -23.43
CA THR A 126 5.82 4.38 -22.20
C THR A 126 6.84 3.33 -21.74
N VAL A 127 6.77 2.95 -20.47
CA VAL A 127 7.64 1.91 -19.89
C VAL A 127 6.82 0.70 -19.44
N THR A 128 7.31 -0.51 -19.75
CA THR A 128 6.78 -1.75 -19.19
C THR A 128 7.51 -2.05 -17.88
N LEU A 129 6.74 -2.20 -16.81
CA LEU A 129 7.25 -2.44 -15.45
C LEU A 129 7.10 -3.90 -15.02
N GLY A 130 6.18 -4.60 -15.68
CA GLY A 130 6.15 -6.05 -15.82
C GLY A 130 5.08 -6.44 -16.82
N GLU A 131 5.13 -7.68 -17.25
CA GLU A 131 4.23 -8.27 -18.23
C GLU A 131 4.03 -9.74 -17.88
N ALA A 132 2.84 -10.28 -18.17
CA ALA A 132 2.60 -11.71 -18.09
C ALA A 132 2.39 -12.33 -19.47
N GLU A 133 3.11 -13.42 -19.74
CA GLU A 133 2.92 -14.22 -20.95
C GLU A 133 2.06 -15.44 -20.61
N GLY A 134 0.82 -15.45 -21.11
CA GLY A 134 -0.11 -16.57 -20.99
C GLY A 134 -0.45 -17.00 -19.55
N GLY A 135 -0.28 -16.10 -18.58
CA GLY A 135 -0.53 -16.40 -17.15
C GLY A 135 0.48 -17.35 -16.50
N VAL A 136 1.53 -17.77 -17.23
CA VAL A 136 2.53 -18.74 -16.74
C VAL A 136 3.81 -18.04 -16.31
N LYS A 137 4.22 -16.99 -17.02
CA LYS A 137 5.47 -16.26 -16.81
C LYS A 137 5.17 -14.80 -16.50
N VAL A 138 5.76 -14.25 -15.44
CA VAL A 138 5.71 -12.82 -15.10
C VAL A 138 7.12 -12.25 -15.15
N THR A 139 7.34 -11.24 -15.98
CA THR A 139 8.62 -10.52 -16.05
C THR A 139 8.55 -9.29 -15.14
N LEU A 140 9.55 -9.11 -14.27
CA LEU A 140 9.69 -7.93 -13.41
C LEU A 140 10.88 -7.10 -13.89
N PHE A 141 10.62 -5.88 -14.35
CA PHE A 141 11.64 -4.96 -14.84
C PHE A 141 12.17 -4.03 -13.73
N ASN A 142 13.27 -3.34 -14.03
CA ASN A 142 13.88 -2.32 -13.19
C ASN A 142 14.38 -2.82 -11.82
N VAL A 143 14.80 -4.09 -11.74
CA VAL A 143 15.30 -4.70 -10.50
C VAL A 143 16.51 -3.97 -9.93
N ASN A 144 17.36 -3.37 -10.78
CA ASN A 144 18.58 -2.70 -10.33
C ASN A 144 18.30 -1.45 -9.48
N ASN A 145 17.13 -0.86 -9.63
CA ASN A 145 16.66 0.32 -8.89
C ASN A 145 15.67 -0.04 -7.79
N PHE A 146 15.53 -1.32 -7.45
CA PHE A 146 14.64 -1.76 -6.39
C PHE A 146 15.20 -1.43 -5.00
N ASP A 147 14.34 -0.88 -4.15
CA ASP A 147 14.55 -0.68 -2.72
C ASP A 147 13.28 -1.12 -1.99
N LYS A 148 13.40 -2.12 -1.10
CA LYS A 148 12.27 -2.65 -0.34
C LYS A 148 11.72 -1.68 0.70
N THR A 149 12.49 -0.66 1.07
CA THR A 149 12.09 0.38 2.02
C THR A 149 11.40 1.57 1.33
N ASP A 150 11.58 1.71 0.01
CA ASP A 150 10.82 2.67 -0.79
C ASP A 150 9.44 2.07 -1.11
N ARG A 151 8.44 2.58 -0.38
CA ARG A 151 7.06 2.16 -0.53
C ARG A 151 6.52 2.33 -1.94
N SER A 152 6.89 3.41 -2.64
CA SER A 152 6.38 3.68 -3.99
C SER A 152 6.90 2.65 -4.98
N VAL A 153 8.19 2.30 -4.86
CA VAL A 153 8.82 1.27 -5.67
C VAL A 153 8.24 -0.13 -5.38
N ALA A 154 8.10 -0.49 -4.10
CA ALA A 154 7.50 -1.77 -3.70
C ALA A 154 6.04 -1.89 -4.17
N LYS A 155 5.21 -0.85 -3.98
CA LYS A 155 3.83 -0.81 -4.46
C LYS A 155 3.71 -1.04 -5.95
N ARG A 156 4.61 -0.45 -6.75
CA ARG A 156 4.58 -0.60 -8.21
C ARG A 156 4.81 -2.04 -8.65
N VAL A 157 5.75 -2.74 -8.04
CA VAL A 157 5.99 -4.18 -8.29
C VAL A 157 4.74 -4.99 -7.89
N LEU A 158 4.21 -4.74 -6.69
CA LEU A 158 3.03 -5.46 -6.20
C LEU A 158 1.81 -5.21 -7.06
N LYS A 159 1.62 -3.97 -7.56
CA LYS A 159 0.50 -3.62 -8.43
C LYS A 159 0.52 -4.48 -9.68
N THR A 160 1.68 -4.60 -10.33
CA THR A 160 1.85 -5.48 -11.49
C THR A 160 1.54 -6.93 -11.14
N ILE A 161 2.10 -7.47 -10.05
CA ILE A 161 1.86 -8.86 -9.67
C ILE A 161 0.37 -9.14 -9.40
N HIS A 162 -0.31 -8.28 -8.65
CA HIS A 162 -1.74 -8.42 -8.37
C HIS A 162 -2.61 -8.23 -9.62
N HIS A 163 -2.21 -7.33 -10.51
CA HIS A 163 -2.88 -7.09 -11.79
C HIS A 163 -2.84 -8.37 -12.64
N GLU A 164 -1.65 -8.90 -12.90
CA GLU A 164 -1.48 -10.12 -13.71
C GLU A 164 -2.13 -11.35 -13.07
N PHE A 165 -2.02 -11.47 -11.75
CA PHE A 165 -2.67 -12.57 -11.04
C PHE A 165 -4.20 -12.50 -11.16
N THR A 166 -4.77 -11.30 -11.19
CA THR A 166 -6.21 -11.10 -11.41
C THR A 166 -6.62 -11.59 -12.80
N HIS A 167 -5.83 -11.31 -13.83
CA HIS A 167 -6.06 -11.86 -15.17
C HIS A 167 -6.09 -13.39 -15.16
N ILE A 168 -5.15 -14.06 -14.49
CA ILE A 168 -5.13 -15.53 -14.37
C ILE A 168 -6.42 -16.06 -13.72
N LEU A 169 -6.87 -15.41 -12.64
CA LEU A 169 -8.12 -15.80 -11.98
C LEU A 169 -9.33 -15.62 -12.93
N ASN A 170 -9.39 -14.49 -13.63
CA ASN A 170 -10.48 -14.17 -14.55
C ASN A 170 -10.51 -15.06 -15.81
N GLN A 171 -9.34 -15.52 -16.28
CA GLN A 171 -9.23 -16.51 -17.35
C GLN A 171 -9.68 -17.91 -16.89
N THR A 172 -9.47 -18.24 -15.60
CA THR A 172 -9.90 -19.52 -15.03
C THR A 172 -11.42 -19.55 -14.79
N VAL A 173 -11.95 -18.50 -14.18
CA VAL A 173 -13.39 -18.32 -13.95
C VAL A 173 -13.74 -16.86 -14.22
N THR A 174 -14.48 -16.59 -15.28
CA THR A 174 -14.81 -15.22 -15.69
C THR A 174 -15.59 -14.46 -14.62
N TYR A 175 -15.27 -13.18 -14.45
CA TYR A 175 -16.04 -12.27 -13.59
C TYR A 175 -17.41 -11.93 -14.20
N GLN A 176 -18.23 -11.21 -13.44
CA GLN A 176 -19.60 -10.89 -13.82
C GLN A 176 -19.65 -9.99 -15.07
N LYS A 177 -20.50 -10.34 -16.04
CA LYS A 177 -20.70 -9.57 -17.29
C LYS A 177 -21.22 -8.14 -17.05
N GLU A 178 -21.78 -7.89 -15.88
CA GLU A 178 -22.29 -6.61 -15.43
C GLU A 178 -21.16 -5.59 -15.19
N PHE A 179 -19.94 -6.05 -14.91
CA PHE A 179 -18.80 -5.16 -14.63
C PHE A 179 -18.50 -4.15 -15.76
N PRO A 180 -18.29 -4.56 -17.03
CA PRO A 180 -18.07 -3.61 -18.11
C PRO A 180 -19.27 -2.70 -18.38
N MET A 181 -20.48 -3.10 -17.99
CA MET A 181 -21.70 -2.32 -18.19
C MET A 181 -21.81 -1.12 -17.24
N VAL A 182 -20.92 -1.00 -16.25
CA VAL A 182 -20.87 0.18 -15.36
C VAL A 182 -20.33 1.42 -16.09
N THR A 183 -19.37 1.24 -17.00
CA THR A 183 -18.77 2.34 -17.81
C THR A 183 -18.60 1.93 -19.28
N PRO A 184 -19.68 1.59 -20.00
CA PRO A 184 -19.59 0.89 -21.28
C PRO A 184 -18.99 1.75 -22.41
N ALA A 185 -19.22 3.07 -22.39
CA ALA A 185 -18.70 4.00 -23.39
C ALA A 185 -17.29 4.50 -23.09
N GLY A 186 -16.69 4.08 -21.97
CA GLY A 186 -15.44 4.64 -21.46
C GLY A 186 -14.17 3.94 -21.93
N TYR A 187 -14.30 2.75 -22.54
CA TYR A 187 -13.17 1.97 -23.03
C TYR A 187 -12.65 2.51 -24.36
N THR A 188 -11.33 2.61 -24.49
CA THR A 188 -10.68 3.19 -25.68
C THR A 188 -9.28 2.63 -25.91
N ALA A 189 -8.92 2.46 -27.19
CA ALA A 189 -7.56 2.12 -27.59
C ALA A 189 -6.56 3.28 -27.36
N ASP A 190 -7.05 4.51 -27.23
CA ASP A 190 -6.26 5.73 -27.00
C ASP A 190 -6.18 6.11 -25.51
N TRP A 191 -6.24 5.12 -24.62
CA TRP A 191 -6.29 5.30 -23.17
C TRP A 191 -5.10 6.13 -22.66
N ASN A 192 -3.93 5.98 -23.26
CA ASN A 192 -2.69 6.65 -22.87
C ASN A 192 -2.72 8.17 -23.10
N ASN A 193 -3.66 8.69 -23.90
CA ASN A 193 -3.89 10.12 -24.10
C ASN A 193 -5.09 10.66 -23.31
N SER A 194 -5.85 9.79 -22.62
CA SER A 194 -7.02 10.19 -21.83
C SER A 194 -6.65 10.67 -20.42
N SER A 195 -6.66 11.98 -20.18
CA SER A 195 -6.52 12.55 -18.84
C SER A 195 -7.84 12.57 -18.04
N ALA A 196 -8.97 12.27 -18.67
CA ALA A 196 -10.30 12.33 -18.07
C ALA A 196 -10.77 11.01 -17.44
N PHE A 197 -9.89 9.99 -17.35
CA PHE A 197 -10.22 8.64 -16.86
C PHE A 197 -10.99 8.66 -15.53
N ALA A 198 -10.55 9.48 -14.58
CA ALA A 198 -11.16 9.59 -13.26
C ALA A 198 -12.60 10.12 -13.36
N ALA A 199 -12.83 11.17 -14.14
CA ALA A 199 -14.17 11.73 -14.37
C ALA A 199 -15.11 10.77 -15.12
N ASN A 200 -14.55 9.80 -15.86
CA ASN A 200 -15.28 8.77 -16.60
C ASN A 200 -15.54 7.49 -15.79
N GLY A 201 -15.20 7.44 -14.50
CA GLY A 201 -15.49 6.30 -13.63
C GLY A 201 -14.46 5.16 -13.72
N PHE A 202 -13.21 5.47 -14.06
CA PHE A 202 -12.09 4.53 -14.03
C PHE A 202 -11.12 4.89 -12.90
N ILE A 203 -10.56 3.86 -12.25
CA ILE A 203 -9.64 4.04 -11.12
C ILE A 203 -8.22 4.45 -11.56
N SER A 204 -7.83 4.09 -12.79
CA SER A 204 -6.58 4.48 -13.42
C SER A 204 -6.78 4.78 -14.89
N GLN A 205 -5.80 5.45 -15.51
CA GLN A 205 -5.83 5.72 -16.94
C GLN A 205 -5.84 4.42 -17.77
N TYR A 206 -5.03 3.43 -17.36
CA TYR A 206 -4.88 2.16 -18.07
C TYR A 206 -6.14 1.27 -17.99
N ALA A 207 -6.96 1.43 -16.96
CA ALA A 207 -8.25 0.75 -16.85
C ALA A 207 -9.19 1.02 -18.05
N GLN A 208 -8.99 2.10 -18.80
CA GLN A 208 -9.77 2.36 -20.01
C GLN A 208 -9.38 1.47 -21.20
N ALA A 209 -8.26 0.74 -21.15
CA ALA A 209 -7.76 -0.03 -22.27
C ALA A 209 -8.72 -1.16 -22.67
N ALA A 210 -9.24 -1.91 -21.69
CA ALA A 210 -10.23 -2.96 -21.89
C ALA A 210 -10.91 -3.34 -20.56
N PRO A 211 -12.09 -4.01 -20.60
CA PRO A 211 -12.76 -4.50 -19.39
C PRO A 211 -11.91 -5.38 -18.47
N GLY A 212 -11.07 -6.25 -19.04
CA GLY A 212 -10.15 -7.08 -18.26
C GLY A 212 -9.11 -6.24 -17.52
N GLU A 213 -8.54 -5.23 -18.19
CA GLU A 213 -7.58 -4.31 -17.57
C GLU A 213 -8.23 -3.47 -16.46
N ASP A 214 -9.46 -2.99 -16.66
CA ASP A 214 -10.21 -2.27 -15.62
C ASP A 214 -10.41 -3.12 -14.38
N TYR A 215 -10.80 -4.38 -14.55
CA TYR A 215 -10.99 -5.30 -13.44
C TYR A 215 -9.68 -5.57 -12.68
N ALA A 216 -8.60 -5.85 -13.40
CA ALA A 216 -7.27 -6.07 -12.82
C ALA A 216 -6.70 -4.81 -12.15
N GLU A 217 -6.95 -3.61 -12.70
CA GLU A 217 -6.59 -2.34 -12.10
C GLU A 217 -7.37 -2.07 -10.82
N MET A 218 -8.66 -2.37 -10.77
CA MET A 218 -9.47 -2.27 -9.55
C MET A 218 -8.86 -3.13 -8.43
N VAL A 219 -8.61 -4.41 -8.69
CA VAL A 219 -8.05 -5.33 -7.68
C VAL A 219 -6.66 -4.89 -7.23
N SER A 220 -5.76 -4.63 -8.18
CA SER A 220 -4.37 -4.29 -7.87
C SER A 220 -4.25 -2.97 -7.09
N ILE A 221 -5.05 -1.96 -7.43
CA ILE A 221 -5.06 -0.67 -6.74
C ILE A 221 -5.70 -0.81 -5.35
N MET A 222 -6.82 -1.53 -5.22
CA MET A 222 -7.39 -1.84 -3.90
C MET A 222 -6.32 -2.46 -2.99
N LEU A 223 -5.65 -3.53 -3.42
CA LEU A 223 -4.68 -4.24 -2.58
C LEU A 223 -3.44 -3.40 -2.25
N THR A 224 -2.90 -2.65 -3.21
CA THR A 224 -1.63 -1.92 -3.04
C THR A 224 -1.75 -0.55 -2.40
N GLU A 225 -2.86 0.17 -2.61
CA GLU A 225 -3.13 1.43 -1.92
C GLU A 225 -3.62 1.23 -0.49
N GLY A 226 -4.26 0.08 -0.22
CA GLY A 226 -4.95 -0.15 1.03
C GLY A 226 -6.24 0.67 1.13
N LYS A 227 -6.98 0.49 2.22
CA LYS A 227 -8.29 1.15 2.40
C LYS A 227 -8.16 2.67 2.35
N GLN A 228 -7.33 3.28 3.22
CA GLN A 228 -7.22 4.75 3.23
C GLN A 228 -6.66 5.34 1.93
N GLY A 229 -5.74 4.64 1.25
CA GLY A 229 -5.19 5.10 -0.02
C GLY A 229 -6.22 5.04 -1.14
N TYR A 230 -7.02 3.97 -1.19
CA TYR A 230 -8.12 3.85 -2.14
C TYR A 230 -9.21 4.90 -1.90
N GLU A 231 -9.60 5.12 -0.64
CA GLU A 231 -10.51 6.21 -0.25
C GLU A 231 -9.95 7.59 -0.62
N ALA A 232 -8.63 7.80 -0.52
CA ALA A 232 -7.98 9.03 -0.95
C ALA A 232 -8.18 9.31 -2.43
N ILE A 233 -7.99 8.29 -3.27
CA ILE A 233 -8.15 8.39 -4.73
C ILE A 233 -9.59 8.78 -5.06
N LEU A 234 -10.57 8.16 -4.41
CA LEU A 234 -11.97 8.44 -4.66
C LEU A 234 -12.39 9.83 -4.15
N LYS A 235 -11.89 10.26 -2.99
CA LYS A 235 -12.15 11.60 -2.45
C LYS A 235 -11.56 12.71 -3.34
N ALA A 236 -10.45 12.43 -4.04
CA ALA A 236 -9.84 13.37 -4.98
C ALA A 236 -10.66 13.53 -6.27
N ASN A 237 -11.60 12.63 -6.56
CA ASN A 237 -12.48 12.72 -7.72
C ASN A 237 -13.70 13.60 -7.42
N THR A 238 -13.83 14.71 -8.14
CA THR A 238 -14.92 15.68 -7.94
C THR A 238 -16.25 15.25 -8.55
N SER A 239 -16.28 14.19 -9.37
CA SER A 239 -17.49 13.67 -10.01
C SER A 239 -18.16 12.60 -9.14
N ALA A 240 -19.26 12.94 -8.48
CA ALA A 240 -20.03 12.01 -7.67
C ALA A 240 -20.53 10.79 -8.48
N THR A 241 -20.90 11.00 -9.74
CA THR A 241 -21.31 9.92 -10.66
C THR A 241 -20.15 8.97 -10.95
N ALA A 242 -18.94 9.51 -11.18
CA ALA A 242 -17.76 8.69 -11.43
C ALA A 242 -17.35 7.88 -10.18
N VAL A 243 -17.40 8.51 -9.01
CA VAL A 243 -17.16 7.83 -7.73
C VAL A 243 -18.18 6.70 -7.53
N ALA A 244 -19.47 6.95 -7.77
CA ALA A 244 -20.50 5.93 -7.69
C ALA A 244 -20.27 4.76 -8.67
N ALA A 245 -19.79 5.04 -9.89
CA ALA A 245 -19.41 4.01 -10.86
C ALA A 245 -18.22 3.16 -10.35
N ILE A 246 -17.17 3.79 -9.83
CA ILE A 246 -16.03 3.06 -9.28
C ILE A 246 -16.45 2.22 -8.05
N ARG A 247 -17.35 2.73 -7.20
CA ARG A 247 -17.93 1.94 -6.09
C ARG A 247 -18.76 0.76 -6.58
N ALA A 248 -19.53 0.91 -7.64
CA ALA A 248 -20.28 -0.21 -8.21
C ALA A 248 -19.32 -1.31 -8.72
N LYS A 249 -18.23 -0.92 -9.39
CA LYS A 249 -17.15 -1.85 -9.80
C LYS A 249 -16.49 -2.53 -8.59
N GLU A 250 -16.17 -1.78 -7.54
CA GLU A 250 -15.63 -2.32 -6.29
C GLU A 250 -16.53 -3.39 -5.69
N GLN A 251 -17.85 -3.14 -5.61
CA GLN A 251 -18.80 -4.14 -5.07
C GLN A 251 -18.88 -5.41 -5.92
N LEU A 252 -18.75 -5.29 -7.25
CA LEU A 252 -18.69 -6.44 -8.14
C LEU A 252 -17.40 -7.25 -7.90
N VAL A 253 -16.25 -6.57 -7.73
CA VAL A 253 -14.97 -7.21 -7.35
C VAL A 253 -15.10 -7.95 -6.02
N VAL A 254 -15.61 -7.28 -4.98
CA VAL A 254 -15.81 -7.87 -3.65
C VAL A 254 -16.70 -9.10 -3.73
N SER A 255 -17.82 -8.99 -4.45
CA SER A 255 -18.77 -10.09 -4.62
C SER A 255 -18.15 -11.29 -5.33
N TYR A 256 -17.40 -11.06 -6.40
CA TYR A 256 -16.72 -12.12 -7.15
C TYR A 256 -15.64 -12.82 -6.32
N PHE A 257 -14.75 -12.06 -5.69
CA PHE A 257 -13.71 -12.66 -4.85
C PHE A 257 -14.31 -13.51 -3.74
N LYS A 258 -15.40 -13.04 -3.12
CA LYS A 258 -16.06 -13.77 -2.06
C LYS A 258 -16.79 -15.02 -2.57
N GLN A 259 -17.61 -14.89 -3.61
CA GLN A 259 -18.49 -15.96 -4.08
C GLN A 259 -17.74 -17.02 -4.91
N THR A 260 -16.77 -16.61 -5.73
CA THR A 260 -16.03 -17.51 -6.62
C THR A 260 -14.83 -18.13 -5.93
N TRP A 261 -14.09 -17.34 -5.13
CA TRP A 261 -12.81 -17.76 -4.57
C TRP A 261 -12.83 -17.94 -3.05
N GLY A 262 -13.90 -17.55 -2.36
CA GLY A 262 -13.98 -17.58 -0.90
C GLY A 262 -13.14 -16.50 -0.19
N ILE A 263 -12.52 -15.59 -0.96
CA ILE A 263 -11.59 -14.58 -0.46
C ILE A 263 -12.36 -13.35 0.00
N ASP A 264 -12.12 -12.89 1.23
CA ASP A 264 -12.50 -11.54 1.62
C ASP A 264 -11.40 -10.57 1.15
N ILE A 265 -11.70 -9.81 0.09
CA ILE A 265 -10.71 -8.91 -0.51
C ILE A 265 -10.30 -7.76 0.41
N TYR A 266 -11.15 -7.35 1.38
CA TYR A 266 -10.77 -6.33 2.36
C TYR A 266 -9.84 -6.92 3.42
N ALA A 267 -10.08 -8.17 3.85
CA ALA A 267 -9.13 -8.87 4.72
C ALA A 267 -7.79 -9.08 4.02
N LEU A 268 -7.81 -9.50 2.75
CA LEU A 268 -6.61 -9.63 1.93
C LEU A 268 -5.89 -8.28 1.77
N GLN A 269 -6.60 -7.19 1.47
CA GLN A 269 -6.06 -5.84 1.40
C GLN A 269 -5.32 -5.49 2.70
N SER A 270 -5.94 -5.67 3.86
CA SER A 270 -5.29 -5.42 5.15
C SER A 270 -4.03 -6.26 5.35
N ARG A 271 -4.04 -7.54 4.98
CA ARG A 271 -2.86 -8.42 5.08
C ARG A 271 -1.69 -7.94 4.20
N VAL A 272 -1.98 -7.54 2.96
CA VAL A 272 -0.99 -6.94 2.05
C VAL A 272 -0.40 -5.69 2.69
N GLN A 273 -1.25 -4.80 3.23
CA GLN A 273 -0.81 -3.55 3.85
C GLN A 273 -0.01 -3.77 5.14
N ILE A 274 -0.36 -4.76 5.96
CA ILE A 274 0.40 -5.15 7.15
C ILE A 274 1.80 -5.60 6.75
N ALA A 275 1.93 -6.51 5.79
CA ALA A 275 3.22 -7.00 5.30
C ALA A 275 4.06 -5.87 4.69
N LEU A 276 3.44 -4.98 3.90
CA LEU A 276 4.12 -3.85 3.31
C LEU A 276 4.57 -2.84 4.37
N ASN A 277 3.77 -2.59 5.41
CA ASN A 277 4.14 -1.68 6.51
C ASN A 277 5.30 -2.22 7.38
N GLN A 278 5.60 -3.52 7.34
CA GLN A 278 6.79 -4.08 8.00
C GLN A 278 8.09 -3.78 7.25
N THR A 279 8.02 -3.59 5.93
CA THR A 279 9.20 -3.39 5.05
C THR A 279 9.34 -1.94 4.61
N ALA A 280 8.24 -1.28 4.26
CA ALA A 280 8.13 0.11 3.87
C ALA A 280 6.97 0.81 4.64
N PRO A 281 7.22 1.20 5.91
CA PRO A 281 6.19 1.74 6.79
C PRO A 281 5.50 2.99 6.24
N LEU A 282 4.17 3.06 6.36
CA LEU A 282 3.40 4.27 6.10
C LEU A 282 2.76 4.79 7.38
N SER A 283 3.01 6.06 7.72
CA SER A 283 2.39 6.68 8.90
C SER A 283 0.88 6.87 8.70
N PRO A 284 0.02 6.53 9.69
CA PRO A 284 -1.41 6.85 9.64
C PRO A 284 -1.70 8.34 9.45
N LEU A 285 -0.79 9.22 9.88
CA LEU A 285 -0.88 10.68 9.69
C LEU A 285 -0.81 11.11 8.21
N THR A 286 -0.45 10.21 7.30
CA THR A 286 -0.61 10.43 5.86
C THR A 286 -2.07 10.72 5.51
N TYR A 287 -3.01 10.03 6.18
CA TYR A 287 -4.44 10.08 5.88
C TYR A 287 -5.28 10.73 6.98
N LEU A 288 -4.74 10.88 8.19
CA LEU A 288 -5.42 11.45 9.36
C LEU A 288 -4.76 12.76 9.78
N GLY A 289 -5.58 13.80 9.99
CA GLY A 289 -5.13 15.08 10.52
C GLY A 289 -5.84 16.27 9.90
N PHE A 290 -5.42 17.48 10.27
CA PHE A 290 -5.97 18.71 9.71
C PHE A 290 -5.70 18.78 8.19
N GLY A 291 -6.76 19.03 7.41
CA GLY A 291 -6.68 19.09 5.95
C GLY A 291 -6.38 17.75 5.27
N LYS A 292 -6.50 16.63 5.98
CA LYS A 292 -6.31 15.28 5.43
C LYS A 292 -7.64 14.65 4.99
N ASN A 293 -7.56 13.42 4.47
CA ASN A 293 -8.74 12.68 4.04
C ASN A 293 -9.67 12.33 5.18
N ASN A 294 -9.11 12.14 6.37
CA ASN A 294 -9.83 11.95 7.61
C ASN A 294 -9.42 13.06 8.61
N THR A 295 -10.41 13.80 9.09
CA THR A 295 -10.24 14.86 10.10
C THR A 295 -10.77 14.45 11.49
N ALA A 296 -11.25 13.21 11.63
CA ALA A 296 -11.79 12.67 12.86
C ALA A 296 -11.45 11.19 13.06
N LEU A 297 -11.36 10.76 14.31
CA LEU A 297 -11.48 9.37 14.74
C LEU A 297 -12.72 9.23 15.61
N THR A 298 -13.58 8.26 15.31
CA THR A 298 -14.74 7.93 16.15
C THR A 298 -14.46 6.67 16.94
N VAL A 299 -14.61 6.74 18.27
CA VAL A 299 -14.33 5.64 19.18
C VAL A 299 -15.56 5.41 20.04
N ASN A 300 -16.16 4.21 19.90
CA ASN A 300 -17.24 3.75 20.77
C ASN A 300 -16.75 2.52 21.55
N PRO A 301 -16.24 2.68 22.79
CA PRO A 301 -15.65 1.56 23.53
C PRO A 301 -16.61 0.40 23.84
N ASP A 302 -17.91 0.65 23.88
CA ASP A 302 -18.92 -0.39 24.13
C ASP A 302 -19.19 -1.24 22.88
N ASN A 303 -18.96 -0.68 21.68
CA ASN A 303 -19.23 -1.32 20.39
C ASN A 303 -17.98 -1.57 19.54
N LEU A 304 -16.78 -1.34 20.09
CA LEU A 304 -15.51 -1.52 19.39
C LEU A 304 -14.62 -2.52 20.16
N PRO A 305 -14.64 -3.82 19.79
CA PRO A 305 -13.80 -4.81 20.43
C PRO A 305 -12.32 -4.56 20.10
N GLY A 306 -11.43 -5.04 20.98
CA GLY A 306 -9.97 -4.97 20.77
C GLY A 306 -9.27 -3.76 21.39
N LEU A 307 -9.98 -2.80 21.96
CA LEU A 307 -9.37 -1.74 22.79
C LEU A 307 -8.62 -2.36 23.98
N SER A 308 -7.53 -1.71 24.40
CA SER A 308 -6.74 -2.18 25.55
C SER A 308 -7.56 -2.24 26.84
N ALA A 309 -7.19 -3.15 27.74
CA ALA A 309 -7.81 -3.25 29.06
C ALA A 309 -7.64 -1.94 29.85
N ASP A 310 -6.43 -1.38 29.88
CA ASP A 310 -6.13 -0.09 30.53
C ASP A 310 -7.04 1.04 30.02
N PHE A 311 -7.21 1.18 28.70
CA PHE A 311 -8.08 2.23 28.17
C PHE A 311 -9.56 1.99 28.47
N LYS A 312 -10.02 0.73 28.49
CA LYS A 312 -11.40 0.41 28.88
C LYS A 312 -11.67 0.83 30.33
N ASP A 313 -10.74 0.61 31.24
CA ASP A 313 -10.85 1.03 32.64
C ASP A 313 -10.89 2.56 32.75
N VAL A 314 -10.04 3.27 31.99
CA VAL A 314 -10.04 4.74 31.89
C VAL A 314 -11.40 5.27 31.44
N PHE A 315 -11.97 4.68 30.40
CA PHE A 315 -13.27 5.08 29.86
C PHE A 315 -14.42 4.74 30.83
N ALA A 316 -14.40 3.55 31.44
CA ALA A 316 -15.38 3.17 32.46
C ALA A 316 -15.37 4.10 33.68
N ALA A 317 -14.18 4.52 34.14
CA ALA A 317 -14.03 5.51 35.19
C ALA A 317 -14.63 6.87 34.78
N ALA A 318 -14.45 7.28 33.51
CA ALA A 318 -15.06 8.52 32.99
C ALA A 318 -16.59 8.43 32.90
N LYS A 319 -17.15 7.27 32.55
CA LYS A 319 -18.62 7.03 32.56
C LYS A 319 -19.16 7.22 33.98
N THR A 320 -18.53 6.58 34.97
CA THR A 320 -18.93 6.65 36.38
C THR A 320 -18.81 8.07 36.93
N GLY A 321 -17.67 8.75 36.68
CA GLY A 321 -17.45 10.11 37.14
C GLY A 321 -18.42 11.11 36.51
N LEU A 322 -18.70 10.99 35.20
CA LEU A 322 -19.66 11.84 34.50
C LEU A 322 -21.08 11.74 35.09
N ALA A 323 -21.51 10.52 35.42
CA ALA A 323 -22.84 10.28 36.00
C ALA A 323 -23.06 11.01 37.34
N LEU A 324 -21.98 11.19 38.11
CA LEU A 324 -22.00 11.85 39.42
C LEU A 324 -21.95 13.37 39.36
N VAL A 325 -21.52 13.97 38.24
CA VAL A 325 -21.38 15.43 38.11
C VAL A 325 -22.72 16.11 38.39
N GLY A 326 -22.81 16.85 39.50
CA GLY A 326 -24.01 17.56 39.92
C GLY A 326 -25.23 16.65 40.15
N GLY A 327 -25.03 15.34 40.41
CA GLY A 327 -26.11 14.38 40.62
C GLY A 327 -27.02 14.17 39.41
N ALA A 328 -26.56 14.52 38.21
CA ALA A 328 -27.41 14.62 37.02
C ALA A 328 -27.58 13.31 36.23
N GLY A 329 -26.96 12.20 36.64
CA GLY A 329 -27.17 10.88 36.03
C GLY A 329 -26.84 10.82 34.53
N ARG A 330 -25.83 11.59 34.09
CA ARG A 330 -25.42 11.68 32.68
C ARG A 330 -24.79 10.37 32.20
N ILE A 331 -24.95 10.06 30.92
CA ILE A 331 -24.44 8.81 30.31
C ILE A 331 -23.46 9.16 29.19
N LEU A 332 -22.20 8.74 29.32
CA LEU A 332 -21.20 8.88 28.25
C LEU A 332 -21.36 7.74 27.24
N ASP A 333 -21.64 8.08 25.99
CA ASP A 333 -21.94 7.10 24.93
C ASP A 333 -20.69 6.75 24.10
N ASN A 334 -19.95 7.76 23.64
CA ASN A 334 -18.74 7.59 22.83
C ASN A 334 -17.92 8.89 22.80
N PHE A 335 -16.79 8.88 22.10
CA PHE A 335 -16.00 10.09 21.86
C PHE A 335 -15.42 10.15 20.45
N ASN A 336 -15.04 11.37 20.05
CA ASN A 336 -14.25 11.60 18.86
C ASN A 336 -12.93 12.27 19.21
N ILE A 337 -11.92 11.99 18.39
CA ILE A 337 -10.70 12.80 18.30
C ILE A 337 -10.79 13.59 17.00
N LEU A 338 -10.86 14.91 17.07
CA LEU A 338 -10.97 15.79 15.90
C LEU A 338 -9.68 16.57 15.69
N TYR A 339 -9.37 16.91 14.44
CA TYR A 339 -8.18 17.65 14.04
C TYR A 339 -8.56 18.97 13.36
N PRO A 340 -9.03 19.98 14.13
CA PRO A 340 -9.56 21.23 13.57
C PRO A 340 -8.49 22.17 13.03
N ALA A 341 -7.23 22.04 13.45
CA ALA A 341 -6.09 22.83 12.99
C ALA A 341 -4.79 22.03 13.12
N ALA A 342 -3.72 22.46 12.43
CA ALA A 342 -2.47 21.70 12.31
C ALA A 342 -1.87 21.25 13.66
N ASN A 343 -1.94 22.09 14.69
CA ASN A 343 -1.37 21.83 16.02
C ASN A 343 -2.45 21.71 17.10
N GLN A 344 -3.69 21.39 16.71
CA GLN A 344 -4.80 21.24 17.64
C GLN A 344 -5.48 19.89 17.48
N MET A 345 -5.83 19.31 18.62
CA MET A 345 -6.66 18.11 18.72
C MET A 345 -7.84 18.42 19.64
N VAL A 346 -9.03 17.95 19.31
CA VAL A 346 -10.20 18.08 20.19
C VAL A 346 -10.67 16.69 20.60
N LEU A 347 -10.72 16.45 21.92
CA LEU A 347 -11.51 15.35 22.48
C LEU A 347 -12.95 15.83 22.57
N ARG A 348 -13.81 15.28 21.73
CA ARG A 348 -15.25 15.50 21.76
C ARG A 348 -15.91 14.34 22.49
N LEU A 349 -16.56 14.61 23.63
CA LEU A 349 -17.35 13.62 24.34
C LEU A 349 -18.82 13.76 23.94
N ASN A 350 -19.41 12.66 23.46
CA ASN A 350 -20.83 12.58 23.15
C ASN A 350 -21.52 11.84 24.29
N TYR A 351 -22.44 12.53 24.97
CA TYR A 351 -23.11 12.03 26.16
C TYR A 351 -24.58 12.46 26.18
N ARG A 352 -25.37 11.87 27.06
CA ARG A 352 -26.78 12.23 27.26
C ARG A 352 -27.04 12.76 28.67
N SER A 353 -28.02 13.65 28.78
CA SER A 353 -28.64 13.98 30.08
C SER A 353 -29.36 12.76 30.66
N SER A 354 -29.78 12.83 31.94
CA SER A 354 -30.65 11.82 32.55
C SER A 354 -31.98 11.63 31.82
N THR A 355 -32.45 12.66 31.12
CA THR A 355 -33.67 12.62 30.30
C THR A 355 -33.43 12.12 28.88
N GLY A 356 -32.19 11.74 28.52
CA GLY A 356 -31.83 11.19 27.22
C GLY A 356 -31.46 12.21 26.14
N SER A 357 -31.42 13.51 26.45
CA SER A 357 -31.05 14.54 25.47
C SER A 357 -29.57 14.45 25.12
N ALA A 358 -29.25 14.39 23.83
CA ALA A 358 -27.87 14.35 23.35
C ALA A 358 -27.14 15.68 23.60
N LEU A 359 -25.93 15.58 24.13
CA LEU A 359 -25.05 16.69 24.50
C LEU A 359 -23.63 16.37 24.03
N VAL A 360 -22.87 17.44 23.79
CA VAL A 360 -21.49 17.37 23.33
C VAL A 360 -20.62 18.29 24.15
N ALA A 361 -19.46 17.80 24.58
CA ALA A 361 -18.44 18.57 25.30
C ALA A 361 -17.11 18.49 24.56
N ASN A 362 -16.49 19.63 24.27
CA ASN A 362 -15.21 19.69 23.58
C ASN A 362 -14.07 20.15 24.50
N PHE A 363 -13.03 19.33 24.61
CA PHE A 363 -11.76 19.65 25.24
C PHE A 363 -10.71 19.84 24.14
N THR A 364 -10.19 21.05 24.01
CA THR A 364 -9.21 21.40 22.97
C THR A 364 -7.80 21.33 23.53
N TYR A 365 -6.91 20.64 22.82
CA TYR A 365 -5.52 20.43 23.19
C TYR A 365 -4.60 21.09 22.15
N ASN A 366 -3.54 21.72 22.64
CA ASN A 366 -2.37 22.00 21.83
C ASN A 366 -1.55 20.71 21.69
N VAL A 367 -1.10 20.43 20.46
CA VAL A 367 -0.32 19.23 20.12
C VAL A 367 1.13 19.62 19.86
N THR A 368 2.06 18.93 20.51
CA THR A 368 3.49 19.00 20.20
C THR A 368 3.99 17.63 19.75
N SER A 369 4.79 17.58 18.69
CA SER A 369 5.38 16.35 18.17
C SER A 369 6.90 16.32 18.36
N ASP A 370 7.46 15.15 18.69
CA ASP A 370 8.90 14.93 18.69
C ASP A 370 9.43 14.48 17.30
N ALA A 371 10.76 14.31 17.19
CA ALA A 371 11.41 13.89 15.93
C ALA A 371 10.97 12.50 15.43
N ASN A 372 10.39 11.67 16.30
CA ASN A 372 9.86 10.35 15.96
C ASN A 372 8.35 10.40 15.64
N GLY A 373 7.75 11.60 15.63
CA GLY A 373 6.32 11.80 15.39
C GLY A 373 5.43 11.44 16.58
N ASN A 374 5.99 11.23 17.78
CA ASN A 374 5.18 11.02 18.97
C ASN A 374 4.59 12.34 19.44
N ILE A 375 3.32 12.33 19.86
CA ILE A 375 2.60 13.51 20.28
C ILE A 375 2.50 13.60 21.81
N SER A 376 2.52 14.84 22.31
CA SER A 376 2.11 15.21 23.67
C SER A 376 0.98 16.23 23.58
N LEU A 377 0.06 16.19 24.53
CA LEU A 377 -1.17 16.98 24.52
C LEU A 377 -1.22 17.87 25.76
N VAL A 378 -1.44 19.17 25.55
CA VAL A 378 -1.65 20.13 26.63
C VAL A 378 -3.03 20.73 26.48
N LEU A 379 -3.87 20.60 27.52
CA LEU A 379 -5.23 21.16 27.49
C LEU A 379 -5.13 22.69 27.33
N ALA A 380 -5.74 23.20 26.27
CA ALA A 380 -5.71 24.62 25.90
C ALA A 380 -7.01 25.33 26.30
N SER A 381 -8.16 24.70 26.05
CA SER A 381 -9.48 25.27 26.39
C SER A 381 -10.57 24.21 26.48
N THR A 382 -11.67 24.58 27.12
CA THR A 382 -12.91 23.80 27.19
C THR A 382 -14.08 24.66 26.72
N ASP A 383 -15.06 24.07 26.04
CA ASP A 383 -16.35 24.72 25.84
C ASP A 383 -17.21 24.70 27.13
N GLY A 384 -18.40 25.30 27.07
CA GLY A 384 -19.29 25.40 28.24
C GLY A 384 -19.69 24.04 28.82
N ASN A 385 -20.04 23.08 27.96
CA ASN A 385 -20.42 21.74 28.40
C ASN A 385 -19.23 20.98 28.97
N ALA A 386 -18.06 21.08 28.34
CA ALA A 386 -16.81 20.51 28.86
C ALA A 386 -16.44 21.10 30.22
N GLY A 387 -16.62 22.40 30.42
CA GLY A 387 -16.44 23.04 31.73
C GLY A 387 -17.34 22.46 32.82
N VAL A 388 -18.62 22.19 32.50
CA VAL A 388 -19.57 21.56 33.44
C VAL A 388 -19.14 20.15 33.82
N ILE A 389 -18.67 19.35 32.86
CA ILE A 389 -18.41 17.93 33.08
C ILE A 389 -16.95 17.59 33.43
N ALA A 390 -16.04 18.56 33.37
CA ALA A 390 -14.59 18.34 33.47
C ALA A 390 -14.17 17.50 34.70
N SER A 391 -14.78 17.75 35.86
CA SER A 391 -14.47 17.02 37.11
C SER A 391 -14.83 15.53 37.04
N GLY A 392 -15.83 15.16 36.25
CA GLY A 392 -16.29 13.77 36.09
C GLY A 392 -15.51 12.95 35.06
N VAL A 393 -14.76 13.60 34.17
CA VAL A 393 -14.02 12.94 33.07
C VAL A 393 -12.51 13.09 33.19
N THR A 394 -12.03 13.31 34.42
CA THR A 394 -10.59 13.48 34.73
C THR A 394 -9.76 12.27 34.35
N SER A 395 -10.29 11.04 34.46
CA SER A 395 -9.57 9.82 34.04
C SER A 395 -9.16 9.90 32.57
N LEU A 396 -10.08 10.32 31.70
CA LEU A 396 -9.85 10.39 30.25
C LEU A 396 -8.98 11.59 29.86
N THR A 397 -9.21 12.76 30.47
CA THR A 397 -8.39 13.94 30.19
C THR A 397 -6.96 13.77 30.69
N ASN A 398 -6.75 13.20 31.89
CA ASN A 398 -5.43 12.85 32.41
C ASN A 398 -4.74 11.78 31.56
N TYR A 399 -5.47 10.77 31.08
CA TYR A 399 -4.94 9.78 30.16
C TYR A 399 -4.29 10.44 28.94
N LEU A 400 -4.93 11.45 28.37
CA LEU A 400 -4.38 12.18 27.22
C LEU A 400 -3.24 13.14 27.58
N THR A 401 -3.32 13.88 28.69
CA THR A 401 -2.32 14.94 28.99
C THR A 401 -1.09 14.44 29.72
N GLN A 402 -1.15 13.31 30.42
CA GLN A 402 -0.03 12.78 31.20
C GLN A 402 0.82 11.76 30.42
N ASN A 403 0.43 11.45 29.19
CA ASN A 403 1.08 10.42 28.38
C ASN A 403 1.53 10.98 27.03
N LYS A 404 2.51 10.29 26.43
CA LYS A 404 2.92 10.50 25.04
C LYS A 404 2.37 9.38 24.18
N PHE A 405 1.98 9.71 22.95
CA PHE A 405 1.33 8.78 22.05
C PHE A 405 1.99 8.71 20.68
N THR A 406 1.90 7.55 20.05
CA THR A 406 2.24 7.35 18.64
C THR A 406 1.03 6.85 17.87
N TYR A 407 0.91 7.24 16.61
CA TYR A 407 -0.17 6.78 15.74
C TYR A 407 0.17 5.40 15.17
N LYS A 408 -0.79 4.48 15.25
CA LYS A 408 -0.66 3.12 14.71
C LYS A 408 -1.90 2.71 13.93
N TRP A 409 -1.68 1.80 12.99
CA TRP A 409 -2.72 1.04 12.32
C TRP A 409 -3.20 -0.09 13.22
N PHE A 410 -4.50 -0.30 13.26
CA PHE A 410 -5.15 -1.41 13.97
C PHE A 410 -6.10 -2.12 13.02
N TYR A 411 -6.35 -3.41 13.28
CA TYR A 411 -7.17 -4.24 12.42
C TYR A 411 -8.15 -5.06 13.25
N SER A 412 -9.34 -5.34 12.71
CA SER A 412 -10.25 -6.30 13.33
C SER A 412 -9.60 -7.69 13.37
N PRO A 413 -10.06 -8.61 14.26
CA PRO A 413 -9.49 -9.96 14.35
C PRO A 413 -9.53 -10.74 13.02
N ASN A 414 -10.51 -10.47 12.16
CA ASN A 414 -10.63 -11.05 10.82
C ASN A 414 -9.97 -10.20 9.71
N TYR A 415 -9.26 -9.12 10.06
CA TYR A 415 -8.59 -8.18 9.15
C TYR A 415 -9.50 -7.43 8.15
N ALA A 416 -10.81 -7.65 8.15
CA ALA A 416 -11.74 -6.99 7.23
C ALA A 416 -11.94 -5.50 7.51
N SER A 417 -11.55 -5.01 8.70
CA SER A 417 -11.65 -3.60 9.08
C SER A 417 -10.31 -3.05 9.55
N GLU A 418 -10.00 -1.85 9.09
CA GLU A 418 -8.83 -1.08 9.45
C GLU A 418 -9.25 0.14 10.28
N TYR A 419 -8.46 0.44 11.30
CA TYR A 419 -8.64 1.53 12.24
C TYR A 419 -7.32 2.28 12.43
N ILE A 420 -7.42 3.52 12.92
CA ILE A 420 -6.26 4.31 13.35
C ILE A 420 -6.42 4.59 14.83
N GLY A 421 -5.32 4.50 15.57
CA GLY A 421 -5.34 4.70 17.00
C GLY A 421 -4.09 5.34 17.57
N LEU A 422 -4.18 5.65 18.85
CA LEU A 422 -3.14 6.22 19.67
C LEU A 422 -2.66 5.17 20.66
N PHE A 423 -1.35 4.99 20.68
CA PHE A 423 -0.67 3.97 21.46
C PHE A 423 0.29 4.67 22.42
N LYS A 424 0.24 4.38 23.72
CA LYS A 424 1.15 5.00 24.68
C LYS A 424 2.58 4.59 24.37
N THR A 425 3.50 5.55 24.26
CA THR A 425 4.89 5.24 23.91
C THR A 425 5.63 4.51 25.04
N ALA A 426 5.23 4.74 26.30
CA ALA A 426 5.85 4.15 27.48
C ALA A 426 5.26 2.80 27.90
N ASP A 427 4.06 2.46 27.41
CA ASP A 427 3.36 1.21 27.74
C ASP A 427 2.66 0.66 26.50
N PRO A 428 3.19 -0.42 25.90
CA PRO A 428 2.62 -0.98 24.70
C PRO A 428 1.30 -1.74 24.91
N THR A 429 0.89 -1.95 26.15
CA THR A 429 -0.39 -2.59 26.46
C THR A 429 -1.54 -1.59 26.53
N SER A 430 -1.25 -0.28 26.53
CA SER A 430 -2.25 0.78 26.63
C SER A 430 -2.42 1.55 25.32
N PHE A 431 -3.61 1.45 24.76
CA PHE A 431 -3.99 2.08 23.51
C PHE A 431 -5.50 2.18 23.32
N PHE A 432 -5.90 3.06 22.42
CA PHE A 432 -7.23 3.06 21.84
C PHE A 432 -7.17 3.32 20.34
N PHE A 433 -8.18 2.87 19.62
CA PHE A 433 -8.32 3.12 18.19
C PHE A 433 -9.76 3.40 17.83
N GLY A 434 -9.96 3.97 16.65
CA GLY A 434 -11.28 4.34 16.17
C GLY A 434 -11.38 4.25 14.66
N VAL A 435 -12.60 4.43 14.18
CA VAL A 435 -12.89 4.52 12.76
C VAL A 435 -12.49 5.92 12.27
N PRO A 436 -11.55 6.04 11.32
CA PRO A 436 -11.23 7.32 10.73
C PRO A 436 -12.36 7.82 9.83
N GLY A 437 -12.61 9.13 9.83
CA GLY A 437 -13.66 9.78 9.04
C GLY A 437 -13.53 11.30 9.03
N ASN A 438 -14.59 12.00 8.59
CA ASN A 438 -14.69 13.47 8.59
C ASN A 438 -15.88 13.97 9.40
#